data_AF-A0A962R326-F1
#
_entry.id   AF-A0A962R326-F1
#
_cell.length_a   1.000
_cell.length_b   1.000
_cell.length_c   1.000
_cell.angle_alpha   90.00
_cell.angle_beta   90.00
_cell.angle_gamma   90.00
#
_symmetry.space_group_name_H-M   'P 1'
#
loop_
_entity.id
_entity.type
_entity.pdbx_description
1 polymer ?
#
loop_
_entity_poly.entity_id
_entity_poly.type
_entity_poly.pdbx_seq_one_letter_code
_entity_poly.pdbx_strand_id
1 'polypeptide(L)'
;NGERTGNMDIVTMAMNLYSQGVDPQLKLGQMDEIIHTVKECTNLPVHPRHPYAGELVFTAFSGSHQDAIKKCLARREDGRAWEVAYLPIDPADIGRSYQEVIRINSQSGKGGMAYVLERDFGLALPRWLQIDFSPVVQAFAEQQETEVEPQALYQLFQQTYCGGEGHWSLGKYQVNREDNADKLQAELRDGNSLHKLTGTGTGVVASFVDAMQRFTGKQIVLVEYSEHALSHSADAEAVCYIQLNINGDRYCGVGRSHDIIQASLDGILRAI
;
A
#
# COMPACT_ATOMS: atom_id res chain seq x y z
N ASN A 1 -37.39 -8.43 -9.80
CA ASN A 1 -38.68 -7.86 -9.32
C ASN A 1 -39.84 -8.74 -9.81
N GLY A 2 -40.98 -8.75 -9.13
CA GLY A 2 -42.15 -9.59 -9.44
C GLY A 2 -42.66 -10.32 -8.20
N GLU A 3 -43.66 -11.17 -8.38
CA GLU A 3 -44.29 -11.89 -7.26
C GLU A 3 -43.32 -12.93 -6.64
N ARG A 4 -43.30 -13.05 -5.30
CA ARG A 4 -42.43 -13.96 -4.53
C ARG A 4 -40.95 -13.79 -4.86
N THR A 5 -40.40 -14.67 -5.69
CA THR A 5 -38.99 -14.71 -6.11
C THR A 5 -38.71 -13.78 -7.29
N GLY A 6 -39.74 -13.21 -7.90
CA GLY A 6 -39.63 -12.33 -9.05
C GLY A 6 -39.87 -13.05 -10.39
N ASN A 7 -40.00 -12.24 -11.44
CA ASN A 7 -40.02 -12.69 -12.83
C ASN A 7 -38.58 -12.91 -13.35
N MET A 8 -38.47 -13.48 -14.54
CA MET A 8 -37.20 -13.55 -15.27
C MET A 8 -36.57 -12.16 -15.40
N ASP A 9 -35.27 -12.07 -15.13
CA ASP A 9 -34.51 -10.83 -15.21
C ASP A 9 -34.09 -10.52 -16.66
N ILE A 10 -34.68 -9.46 -17.24
CA ILE A 10 -34.45 -9.06 -18.63
C ILE A 10 -33.00 -8.61 -18.85
N VAL A 11 -32.38 -7.95 -17.87
CA VAL A 11 -30.98 -7.49 -17.95
C VAL A 11 -30.05 -8.69 -18.05
N THR A 12 -30.24 -9.70 -17.21
CA THR A 12 -29.43 -10.92 -17.19
C THR A 12 -29.59 -11.71 -18.48
N MET A 13 -30.83 -11.88 -18.97
CA MET A 13 -31.08 -12.55 -20.26
C MET A 13 -30.39 -11.82 -21.41
N ALA A 14 -30.55 -10.49 -21.50
CA ALA A 14 -29.95 -9.67 -22.56
C ALA A 14 -28.42 -9.68 -22.52
N MET A 15 -27.84 -9.54 -21.33
CA MET A 15 -26.38 -9.55 -21.17
C MET A 15 -25.77 -10.94 -21.38
N ASN A 16 -26.52 -12.02 -21.11
CA ASN A 16 -26.10 -13.37 -21.48
C ASN A 16 -26.02 -13.55 -23.01
N LEU A 17 -26.94 -12.97 -23.79
CA LEU A 17 -26.83 -12.93 -25.26
C LEU A 17 -25.63 -12.09 -25.70
N TYR A 18 -25.50 -10.88 -25.12
CA TYR A 18 -24.41 -9.96 -25.43
C TYR A 18 -23.03 -10.58 -25.20
N SER A 19 -22.81 -11.22 -24.05
CA SER A 19 -21.52 -11.87 -23.73
C SER A 19 -21.14 -13.02 -24.67
N GLN A 20 -22.09 -13.52 -25.46
CA GLN A 20 -21.88 -14.56 -26.48
C GLN A 20 -21.88 -13.99 -27.91
N GLY A 21 -21.84 -12.66 -28.06
CA GLY A 21 -21.77 -12.00 -29.36
C GLY A 21 -23.12 -11.86 -30.09
N VAL A 22 -24.24 -12.04 -29.40
CA VAL A 22 -25.59 -11.85 -29.97
C VAL A 22 -26.18 -10.52 -29.49
N ASP A 23 -26.58 -9.65 -30.42
CA ASP A 23 -27.22 -8.37 -30.10
C ASP A 23 -28.58 -8.60 -29.41
N PRO A 24 -28.75 -8.17 -28.13
CA PRO A 24 -30.00 -8.34 -27.40
C PRO A 24 -31.09 -7.34 -27.81
N GLN A 25 -30.79 -6.40 -28.72
CA GLN A 25 -31.70 -5.33 -29.17
C GLN A 25 -32.19 -4.41 -28.02
N LEU A 26 -31.43 -4.34 -26.93
CA LEU A 26 -31.68 -3.49 -25.76
C LEU A 26 -30.47 -2.59 -25.49
N LYS A 27 -30.73 -1.35 -25.07
CA LYS A 27 -29.69 -0.38 -24.72
C LYS A 27 -29.36 -0.49 -23.22
N LEU A 28 -28.30 -1.23 -22.91
CA LEU A 28 -27.84 -1.50 -21.54
C LEU A 28 -26.49 -0.84 -21.20
N GLY A 29 -26.05 0.11 -22.02
CA GLY A 29 -24.73 0.76 -21.91
C GLY A 29 -24.52 1.64 -20.67
N GLN A 30 -25.56 1.92 -19.89
CA GLN A 30 -25.51 2.74 -18.68
C GLN A 30 -26.14 1.99 -17.51
N MET A 31 -25.44 0.97 -17.01
CA MET A 31 -25.98 0.08 -15.98
C MET A 31 -26.34 0.82 -14.67
N ASP A 32 -25.53 1.82 -14.28
CA ASP A 32 -25.77 2.60 -13.05
C ASP A 32 -27.04 3.44 -13.11
N GLU A 33 -27.35 4.02 -14.27
CA GLU A 33 -28.60 4.74 -14.51
C GLU A 33 -29.79 3.78 -14.38
N ILE A 34 -29.71 2.60 -15.00
CA ILE A 34 -30.75 1.56 -14.94
C ILE A 34 -30.98 1.12 -13.49
N ILE A 35 -29.92 0.83 -12.74
CA ILE A 35 -30.00 0.45 -11.32
C ILE A 35 -30.66 1.57 -10.51
N HIS A 36 -30.25 2.82 -10.72
CA HIS A 36 -30.82 3.96 -10.02
C HIS A 36 -32.32 4.09 -10.31
N THR A 37 -32.75 4.07 -11.57
CA THR A 37 -34.17 4.13 -11.94
C THR A 37 -34.96 2.97 -11.35
N VAL A 38 -34.46 1.74 -11.41
CA VAL A 38 -35.15 0.57 -10.82
C VAL A 38 -35.29 0.71 -9.30
N LYS A 39 -34.25 1.16 -8.61
CA LYS A 39 -34.29 1.42 -7.16
C LYS A 39 -35.32 2.49 -6.82
N GLU A 40 -35.35 3.60 -7.55
CA GLU A 40 -36.34 4.67 -7.37
C GLU A 40 -37.78 4.18 -7.60
N CYS A 41 -38.02 3.40 -8.67
CA CYS A 41 -39.36 2.91 -8.99
C CYS A 41 -39.87 1.82 -8.04
N THR A 42 -38.98 0.99 -7.49
CA THR A 42 -39.38 -0.20 -6.72
C THR A 42 -39.14 -0.06 -5.23
N ASN A 43 -38.33 0.92 -4.82
CA ASN A 43 -37.81 1.07 -3.46
C ASN A 43 -37.13 -0.21 -2.92
N LEU A 44 -36.56 -1.03 -3.82
CA LEU A 44 -35.86 -2.26 -3.50
C LEU A 44 -34.40 -2.19 -3.97
N PRO A 45 -33.44 -2.65 -3.17
CA PRO A 45 -32.04 -2.67 -3.57
C PRO A 45 -31.78 -3.76 -4.61
N VAL A 46 -30.80 -3.52 -5.48
CA VAL A 46 -30.18 -4.57 -6.32
C VAL A 46 -29.16 -5.30 -5.46
N HIS A 47 -29.20 -6.64 -5.47
CA HIS A 47 -28.29 -7.44 -4.67
C HIS A 47 -26.83 -7.24 -5.14
N PRO A 48 -25.82 -7.17 -4.25
CA PRO A 48 -24.42 -6.91 -4.64
C PRO A 48 -23.83 -7.94 -5.61
N ARG A 49 -24.41 -9.14 -5.68
CA ARG A 49 -24.02 -10.22 -6.60
C ARG A 49 -25.00 -10.46 -7.75
N HIS A 50 -25.95 -9.56 -7.97
CA HIS A 50 -26.89 -9.66 -9.09
C HIS A 50 -26.10 -9.60 -10.41
N PRO A 51 -26.24 -10.55 -11.34
CA PRO A 51 -25.43 -10.59 -12.56
C PRO A 51 -25.39 -9.24 -13.30
N TYR A 52 -24.20 -8.81 -13.72
CA TYR A 52 -23.90 -7.57 -14.46
C TYR A 52 -24.18 -6.25 -13.71
N ALA A 53 -25.18 -6.20 -12.84
CA ALA A 53 -25.64 -4.99 -12.15
C ALA A 53 -25.16 -4.89 -10.70
N GLY A 54 -24.87 -6.01 -10.04
CA GLY A 54 -24.42 -6.03 -8.66
C GLY A 54 -23.11 -5.29 -8.46
N GLU A 55 -22.93 -4.70 -7.29
CA GLU A 55 -21.72 -3.94 -6.93
C GLU A 55 -20.42 -4.76 -7.02
N LEU A 56 -20.47 -6.06 -6.79
CA LEU A 56 -19.28 -6.92 -6.65
C LEU A 56 -18.95 -7.74 -7.90
N VAL A 57 -19.70 -7.58 -8.99
CA VAL A 57 -19.63 -8.52 -10.13
C VAL A 57 -18.44 -8.30 -11.06
N PHE A 58 -17.79 -7.13 -10.99
CA PHE A 58 -16.54 -6.84 -11.67
C PHE A 58 -15.39 -6.61 -10.69
N THR A 59 -15.48 -7.26 -9.53
CA THR A 59 -14.50 -7.14 -8.45
C THR A 59 -13.67 -8.40 -8.34
N ALA A 60 -12.34 -8.28 -8.30
CA ALA A 60 -11.44 -9.39 -7.99
C ALA A 60 -10.80 -9.17 -6.62
N PHE A 61 -11.09 -10.06 -5.67
CA PHE A 61 -10.53 -10.02 -4.31
C PHE A 61 -9.22 -10.81 -4.17
N SER A 62 -8.99 -11.82 -5.03
CA SER A 62 -7.78 -12.63 -4.99
C SER A 62 -6.65 -11.98 -5.77
N GLY A 63 -5.46 -11.89 -5.15
CA GLY A 63 -4.25 -11.41 -5.82
C GLY A 63 -3.88 -12.22 -7.07
N SER A 64 -4.18 -13.53 -7.10
CA SER A 64 -3.95 -14.35 -8.30
C SER A 64 -4.91 -14.00 -9.44
N HIS A 65 -6.17 -13.67 -9.13
CA HIS A 65 -7.13 -13.21 -10.13
C HIS A 65 -6.76 -11.83 -10.65
N GLN A 66 -6.34 -10.92 -9.77
CA GLN A 66 -5.86 -9.58 -10.12
C GLN A 66 -4.64 -9.65 -11.06
N ASP A 67 -3.64 -10.47 -10.74
CA ASP A 67 -2.45 -10.66 -11.59
C ASP A 67 -2.81 -11.20 -12.98
N ALA A 68 -3.73 -12.18 -13.06
CA ALA A 68 -4.20 -12.72 -14.33
C ALA A 68 -4.96 -11.66 -15.16
N ILE A 69 -5.87 -10.91 -14.53
CA ILE A 69 -6.61 -9.82 -15.18
C ILE A 69 -5.63 -8.77 -15.72
N LYS A 70 -4.67 -8.32 -14.90
CA LYS A 70 -3.65 -7.34 -15.27
C LYS A 70 -2.82 -7.80 -16.48
N LYS A 71 -2.40 -9.07 -16.51
CA LYS A 71 -1.65 -9.66 -17.63
C LYS A 71 -2.47 -9.69 -18.93
N CYS A 72 -3.75 -10.04 -18.84
CA CYS A 72 -4.66 -10.00 -19.99
C CYS A 72 -4.85 -8.56 -20.51
N LEU A 73 -5.16 -7.62 -19.61
CA LEU A 73 -5.37 -6.21 -19.97
C LEU A 73 -4.12 -5.58 -20.59
N ALA A 74 -2.92 -5.89 -20.08
CA ALA A 74 -1.66 -5.38 -20.63
C ALA A 74 -1.34 -5.88 -22.04
N ARG A 75 -1.95 -6.99 -22.47
CA ARG A 75 -1.79 -7.58 -23.81
C ARG A 75 -2.95 -7.25 -24.76
N ARG A 76 -3.95 -6.51 -24.28
CA ARG A 76 -5.14 -6.16 -25.06
C ARG A 76 -4.78 -5.18 -26.17
N GLU A 77 -5.29 -5.45 -27.36
CA GLU A 77 -5.26 -4.54 -28.50
C GLU A 77 -6.68 -4.05 -28.76
N ASP A 78 -6.87 -2.76 -29.01
CA ASP A 78 -8.19 -2.22 -29.33
C ASP A 78 -8.76 -2.84 -30.62
N GLY A 79 -10.07 -3.11 -30.61
CA GLY A 79 -10.76 -3.74 -31.75
C GLY A 79 -10.65 -5.27 -31.82
N ARG A 80 -9.95 -5.92 -30.87
CA ARG A 80 -10.00 -7.37 -30.71
C ARG A 80 -11.12 -7.83 -29.77
N ALA A 81 -11.42 -9.12 -29.83
CA ALA A 81 -12.33 -9.77 -28.91
C ALA A 81 -11.86 -9.63 -27.46
N TRP A 82 -12.81 -9.58 -26.53
CA TRP A 82 -12.53 -9.50 -25.11
C TRP A 82 -12.00 -10.84 -24.57
N GLU A 83 -10.72 -10.87 -24.19
CA GLU A 83 -10.02 -12.08 -23.71
C GLU A 83 -9.36 -11.84 -22.35
N VAL A 84 -10.15 -11.43 -21.36
CA VAL A 84 -9.66 -11.15 -20.00
C VAL A 84 -10.13 -12.24 -19.04
N ALA A 85 -9.18 -12.89 -18.38
CA ALA A 85 -9.48 -13.93 -17.40
C ALA A 85 -10.43 -13.40 -16.31
N TYR A 86 -11.40 -14.22 -15.89
CA TYR A 86 -12.36 -13.92 -14.82
C TYR A 86 -13.35 -12.76 -15.09
N LEU A 87 -13.20 -11.99 -16.15
CA LEU A 87 -14.15 -10.95 -16.57
C LEU A 87 -14.86 -11.40 -17.84
N PRO A 88 -16.16 -11.76 -17.79
CA PRO A 88 -16.86 -12.30 -18.96
C PRO A 88 -17.12 -11.28 -20.07
N ILE A 89 -17.12 -9.98 -19.73
CA ILE A 89 -17.28 -8.85 -20.64
C ILE A 89 -16.35 -7.72 -20.21
N ASP A 90 -16.15 -6.72 -21.08
CA ASP A 90 -15.55 -5.45 -20.69
C ASP A 90 -16.56 -4.67 -19.83
N PRO A 91 -16.26 -4.35 -18.55
CA PRO A 91 -17.19 -3.58 -17.73
C PRO A 91 -17.54 -2.21 -18.35
N ALA A 92 -16.62 -1.64 -19.15
CA ALA A 92 -16.83 -0.37 -19.82
C ALA A 92 -17.98 -0.40 -20.83
N ASP A 93 -18.29 -1.56 -21.41
CA ASP A 93 -19.39 -1.74 -22.38
C ASP A 93 -20.76 -1.41 -21.79
N ILE A 94 -20.88 -1.47 -20.46
CA ILE A 94 -22.11 -1.15 -19.72
C ILE A 94 -21.94 0.04 -18.75
N GLY A 95 -20.89 0.85 -18.97
CA GLY A 95 -20.62 2.05 -18.18
C GLY A 95 -20.12 1.74 -16.77
N ARG A 96 -19.52 0.57 -16.55
CA ARG A 96 -18.95 0.13 -15.27
C ARG A 96 -17.43 0.04 -15.39
N SER A 97 -16.76 -0.19 -14.27
CA SER A 97 -15.30 -0.38 -14.24
C SER A 97 -14.93 -1.65 -13.48
N TYR A 98 -13.83 -2.27 -13.90
CA TYR A 98 -13.17 -3.29 -13.11
C TYR A 98 -12.64 -2.68 -11.81
N GLN A 99 -12.90 -3.32 -10.68
CA GLN A 99 -12.42 -2.89 -9.37
C GLN A 99 -11.45 -3.90 -8.76
N GLU A 100 -10.21 -3.45 -8.58
CA GLU A 100 -9.23 -4.14 -7.74
C GLU A 100 -9.54 -3.83 -6.26
N VAL A 101 -10.39 -4.64 -5.63
CA VAL A 101 -10.62 -4.53 -4.19
C VAL A 101 -9.61 -5.41 -3.48
N ILE A 102 -8.54 -4.79 -3.01
CA ILE A 102 -7.56 -5.45 -2.15
C ILE A 102 -8.14 -5.51 -0.74
N ARG A 103 -8.66 -6.68 -0.37
CA ARG A 103 -8.97 -7.01 1.03
C ARG A 103 -7.70 -7.50 1.69
N ILE A 104 -7.38 -6.95 2.86
CA ILE A 104 -6.28 -7.42 3.71
C ILE A 104 -6.93 -8.22 4.84
N ASN A 105 -6.80 -9.53 4.77
CA ASN A 105 -7.18 -10.47 5.82
C ASN A 105 -5.99 -11.39 6.14
N SER A 106 -6.18 -12.33 7.06
CA SER A 106 -5.13 -13.27 7.47
C SER A 106 -4.55 -14.12 6.33
N GLN A 107 -5.23 -14.23 5.19
CA GLN A 107 -4.77 -14.93 3.99
C GLN A 107 -4.23 -14.01 2.89
N SER A 108 -4.28 -12.69 3.08
CA SER A 108 -3.86 -11.74 2.04
C SER A 108 -2.35 -11.75 1.83
N GLY A 109 -1.94 -11.75 0.56
CA GLY A 109 -0.53 -11.77 0.18
C GLY A 109 0.17 -10.43 0.34
N LYS A 110 1.51 -10.47 0.45
CA LYS A 110 2.43 -9.33 0.67
C LYS A 110 2.20 -8.12 -0.25
N GLY A 111 1.70 -8.34 -1.46
CA GLY A 111 1.47 -7.28 -2.45
C GLY A 111 0.24 -6.41 -2.15
N GLY A 112 -0.76 -6.95 -1.44
CA GLY A 112 -2.00 -6.22 -1.15
C GLY A 112 -1.77 -5.04 -0.22
N MET A 113 -1.10 -5.27 0.91
CA MET A 113 -0.79 -4.21 1.87
C MET A 113 0.12 -3.13 1.28
N ALA A 114 1.10 -3.51 0.45
CA ALA A 114 2.03 -2.58 -0.17
C ALA A 114 1.29 -1.63 -1.13
N TYR A 115 0.40 -2.18 -1.95
CA TYR A 115 -0.41 -1.37 -2.86
C TYR A 115 -1.34 -0.42 -2.11
N VAL A 116 -2.00 -0.88 -1.04
CA VAL A 116 -2.89 -0.01 -0.24
C VAL A 116 -2.08 1.14 0.40
N LEU A 117 -0.91 0.85 0.96
CA LEU A 117 -0.03 1.86 1.55
C LEU A 117 0.51 2.85 0.50
N GLU A 118 0.86 2.37 -0.69
CA GLU A 118 1.33 3.22 -1.78
C GLU A 118 0.21 4.10 -2.35
N ARG A 119 -0.95 3.51 -2.66
CA ARG A 119 -2.09 4.21 -3.28
C ARG A 119 -2.72 5.24 -2.34
N ASP A 120 -2.97 4.86 -1.09
CA ASP A 120 -3.75 5.69 -0.16
C ASP A 120 -2.87 6.63 0.67
N PHE A 121 -1.59 6.30 0.86
CA PHE A 121 -0.68 7.04 1.75
C PHE A 121 0.67 7.41 1.11
N GLY A 122 0.90 7.10 -0.17
CA GLY A 122 2.14 7.42 -0.88
C GLY A 122 3.36 6.60 -0.44
N LEU A 123 3.17 5.56 0.37
CA LEU A 123 4.25 4.76 0.93
C LEU A 123 4.63 3.59 -0.02
N ALA A 124 5.57 3.84 -0.92
CA ALA A 124 6.16 2.81 -1.77
C ALA A 124 7.16 1.94 -0.98
N LEU A 125 6.64 0.91 -0.30
CA LEU A 125 7.48 0.02 0.51
C LEU A 125 8.43 -0.81 -0.37
N PRO A 126 9.74 -0.82 -0.09
CA PRO A 126 10.67 -1.71 -0.78
C PRO A 126 10.38 -3.17 -0.43
N ARG A 127 10.79 -4.09 -1.32
CA ARG A 127 10.38 -5.51 -1.23
C ARG A 127 10.77 -6.18 0.09
N TRP A 128 11.93 -5.84 0.65
CA TRP A 128 12.39 -6.38 1.94
C TRP A 128 11.51 -5.92 3.11
N LEU A 129 11.03 -4.67 3.09
CA LEU A 129 10.13 -4.15 4.12
C LEU A 129 8.73 -4.75 4.00
N GLN A 130 8.28 -5.02 2.77
CA GLN A 130 7.03 -5.79 2.57
C GLN A 130 7.12 -7.21 3.16
N ILE A 131 8.30 -7.82 3.13
CA ILE A 131 8.51 -9.15 3.73
C ILE A 131 8.49 -9.07 5.25
N ASP A 132 9.12 -8.03 5.82
CA ASP A 132 9.20 -7.76 7.26
C ASP A 132 7.82 -7.40 7.85
N PHE A 133 7.03 -6.57 7.17
CA PHE A 133 5.75 -6.09 7.68
C PHE A 133 4.61 -7.11 7.55
N SER A 134 4.72 -8.04 6.59
CA SER A 134 3.63 -8.96 6.26
C SER A 134 3.19 -9.84 7.44
N PRO A 135 4.08 -10.44 8.25
CA PRO A 135 3.67 -11.19 9.44
C PRO A 135 2.96 -10.32 10.48
N VAL A 136 3.34 -9.04 10.61
CA VAL A 136 2.70 -8.10 11.55
C VAL A 136 1.25 -7.83 11.14
N VAL A 137 1.03 -7.57 9.84
CA VAL A 137 -0.31 -7.38 9.29
C VAL A 137 -1.16 -8.65 9.40
N GLN A 138 -0.58 -9.83 9.17
CA GLN A 138 -1.27 -11.11 9.31
C GLN A 138 -1.73 -11.32 10.76
N ALA A 139 -0.83 -11.15 11.74
CA ALA A 139 -1.17 -11.29 13.14
C ALA A 139 -2.26 -10.30 13.59
N PHE A 140 -2.20 -9.05 13.11
CA PHE A 140 -3.23 -8.05 13.39
C PHE A 140 -4.58 -8.44 12.79
N ALA A 141 -4.60 -8.93 11.54
CA ALA A 141 -5.83 -9.37 10.88
C ALA A 141 -6.45 -10.60 11.56
N GLU A 142 -5.63 -11.55 12.01
CA GLU A 142 -6.08 -12.72 12.77
C GLU A 142 -6.73 -12.32 14.10
N GLN A 143 -6.14 -11.35 14.81
CA GLN A 143 -6.67 -10.88 16.10
C GLN A 143 -8.00 -10.15 15.97
N GLN A 144 -8.21 -9.41 14.88
CA GLN A 144 -9.44 -8.65 14.65
C GLN A 144 -10.59 -9.50 14.09
N GLU A 145 -10.33 -10.77 13.72
CA GLU A 145 -11.29 -11.68 13.05
C GLU A 145 -12.03 -11.05 11.83
N THR A 146 -11.48 -9.97 11.28
CA THR A 146 -12.12 -9.10 10.29
C THR A 146 -11.09 -8.52 9.32
N GLU A 147 -11.56 -7.84 8.28
CA GLU A 147 -10.69 -7.20 7.30
C GLU A 147 -10.01 -5.96 7.88
N VAL A 148 -8.73 -5.77 7.52
CA VAL A 148 -7.95 -4.60 7.94
C VAL A 148 -8.28 -3.43 7.01
N GLU A 149 -8.90 -2.39 7.57
CA GLU A 149 -9.15 -1.15 6.85
C GLU A 149 -7.84 -0.41 6.50
N PRO A 150 -7.78 0.35 5.39
CA PRO A 150 -6.57 1.09 5.00
C PRO A 150 -6.00 1.97 6.11
N GLN A 151 -6.87 2.66 6.87
CA GLN A 151 -6.44 3.51 7.97
C GLN A 151 -5.83 2.70 9.13
N ALA A 152 -6.41 1.55 9.45
CA ALA A 152 -5.88 0.65 10.46
C ALA A 152 -4.52 0.06 10.03
N LEU A 153 -4.37 -0.31 8.75
CA LEU A 153 -3.11 -0.74 8.17
C LEU A 153 -2.03 0.34 8.29
N TYR A 154 -2.37 1.58 7.95
CA TYR A 154 -1.45 2.70 8.05
C TYR A 154 -1.05 2.99 9.50
N GLN A 155 -2.00 2.96 10.44
CA GLN A 155 -1.70 3.08 11.87
C GLN A 155 -0.80 1.95 12.36
N LEU A 156 -1.05 0.72 11.94
CA LEU A 156 -0.21 -0.43 12.27
C LEU A 156 1.20 -0.27 11.71
N PHE A 157 1.33 0.21 10.47
CA PHE A 157 2.63 0.53 9.86
C PHE A 157 3.35 1.61 10.67
N GLN A 158 2.64 2.69 11.03
CA GLN A 158 3.18 3.75 11.86
C GLN A 158 3.63 3.22 13.21
N GLN A 159 2.82 2.42 13.92
CA GLN A 159 3.21 1.84 15.22
C GLN A 159 4.40 0.89 15.12
N THR A 160 4.50 0.15 14.03
CA THR A 160 5.57 -0.84 13.85
C THR A 160 6.91 -0.17 13.54
N TYR A 161 6.92 0.87 12.70
CA TYR A 161 8.17 1.43 12.17
C TYR A 161 8.41 2.90 12.46
N CYS A 162 7.35 3.69 12.68
CA CYS A 162 7.45 5.14 12.88
C CYS A 162 7.22 5.57 14.35
N GLY A 163 6.52 4.74 15.12
CA GLY A 163 5.74 5.10 16.29
C GLY A 163 6.00 4.17 17.45
N GLY A 164 7.04 4.48 18.19
CA GLY A 164 7.16 4.21 19.60
C GLY A 164 7.73 5.46 20.26
N GLU A 165 7.59 5.61 21.58
CA GLU A 165 8.57 6.38 22.33
C GLU A 165 9.89 5.62 22.21
N GLY A 166 10.58 5.82 21.08
CA GLY A 166 11.94 5.37 20.93
C GLY A 166 12.71 5.92 22.12
N HIS A 167 13.54 5.08 22.74
CA HIS A 167 14.42 5.48 23.83
C HIS A 167 15.20 6.76 23.46
N TRP A 168 15.47 6.95 22.17
CA TRP A 168 16.13 8.12 21.64
C TRP A 168 15.33 8.92 20.61
N SER A 169 15.53 10.24 20.63
CA SER A 169 15.11 11.15 19.57
C SER A 169 16.26 12.04 19.12
N LEU A 170 16.25 12.43 17.84
CA LEU A 170 17.28 13.30 17.29
C LEU A 170 17.05 14.76 17.73
N GLY A 171 18.09 15.38 18.26
CA GLY A 171 18.16 16.80 18.53
C GLY A 171 18.79 17.57 17.37
N LYS A 172 19.61 18.58 17.67
CA LYS A 172 20.32 19.33 16.63
C LYS A 172 21.40 18.47 16.00
N TYR A 173 21.63 18.64 14.70
CA TYR A 173 22.79 18.07 14.03
C TYR A 173 23.44 19.08 13.09
N GLN A 174 24.72 18.85 12.82
CA GLN A 174 25.50 19.56 11.83
C GLN A 174 26.36 18.56 11.08
N VAL A 175 26.32 18.66 9.75
CA VAL A 175 27.18 17.90 8.84
C VAL A 175 28.18 18.87 8.23
N ASN A 176 29.47 18.57 8.37
CA ASN A 176 30.54 19.26 7.67
C ASN A 176 31.21 18.29 6.71
N ARG A 177 31.29 18.65 5.43
CA ARG A 177 32.01 17.85 4.44
C ARG A 177 33.45 18.33 4.35
N GLU A 178 34.39 17.44 4.62
CA GLU A 178 35.82 17.69 4.52
C GLU A 178 36.45 16.62 3.62
N ASP A 179 37.11 17.08 2.54
CA ASP A 179 37.62 16.25 1.45
C ASP A 179 36.53 15.34 0.84
N ASN A 180 36.52 14.06 1.22
CA ASN A 180 35.60 13.01 0.77
C ASN A 180 34.90 12.30 1.94
N ALA A 181 34.87 12.92 3.12
CA ALA A 181 34.18 12.40 4.29
C ALA A 181 33.25 13.45 4.90
N ASP A 182 32.09 12.98 5.34
CA ASP A 182 31.16 13.75 6.14
C ASP A 182 31.50 13.55 7.63
N LYS A 183 31.70 14.68 8.33
CA LYS A 183 31.81 14.76 9.78
C LYS A 183 30.47 15.21 10.33
N LEU A 184 29.82 14.32 11.07
CA LEU A 184 28.54 14.59 11.72
C LEU A 184 28.76 14.88 13.20
N GLN A 185 28.13 15.95 13.68
CA GLN A 185 27.87 16.19 15.08
C GLN A 185 26.37 16.17 15.29
N ALA A 186 25.86 15.31 16.18
CA ALA A 186 24.43 15.18 16.43
C ALA A 186 24.14 15.14 17.93
N GLU A 187 22.98 15.64 18.33
CA GLU A 187 22.45 15.49 19.67
C GLU A 187 21.47 14.30 19.69
N LEU A 188 21.67 13.40 20.63
CA LEU A 188 20.76 12.28 20.91
C LEU A 188 20.08 12.55 22.25
N ARG A 189 18.77 12.71 22.23
CA ARG A 189 17.97 12.86 23.45
C ARG A 189 17.58 11.49 23.96
N ASP A 190 17.77 11.29 25.26
CA ASP A 190 17.46 10.06 25.99
C ASP A 190 16.64 10.43 27.23
N GLY A 191 15.31 10.46 27.07
CA GLY A 191 14.42 11.11 28.04
C GLY A 191 14.83 12.56 28.31
N ASN A 192 15.33 12.83 29.52
CA ASN A 192 15.81 14.16 29.95
C ASN A 192 17.32 14.37 29.72
N SER A 193 18.05 13.34 29.29
CA SER A 193 19.49 13.40 29.03
C SER A 193 19.78 13.79 27.58
N LEU A 194 20.86 14.53 27.37
CA LEU A 194 21.33 14.93 26.05
C LEU A 194 22.75 14.42 25.84
N HIS A 195 22.93 13.55 24.86
CA HIS A 195 24.23 13.01 24.47
C HIS A 195 24.70 13.68 23.19
N LYS A 196 25.98 14.08 23.14
CA LYS A 196 26.61 14.56 21.91
C LYS A 196 27.30 13.40 21.21
N LEU A 197 26.92 13.18 19.97
CA LEU A 197 27.46 12.17 19.10
C LEU A 197 28.36 12.82 18.06
N THR A 198 29.46 12.14 17.75
CA THR A 198 30.34 12.52 16.64
C THR A 198 30.67 11.29 15.83
N GLY A 199 30.60 11.43 14.51
CA GLY A 199 30.86 10.34 13.59
C GLY A 199 31.42 10.82 12.27
N THR A 200 32.08 9.89 11.57
CA THR A 200 32.81 10.14 10.33
C THR A 200 32.48 9.03 9.34
N GLY A 201 32.14 9.40 8.11
CA GLY A 201 31.85 8.41 7.07
C GLY A 201 31.91 9.01 5.67
N THR A 202 31.72 8.18 4.65
CA THR A 202 31.67 8.62 3.24
C THR A 202 30.43 9.45 2.89
N GLY A 203 29.46 9.51 3.80
CA GLY A 203 28.23 10.28 3.69
C GLY A 203 27.55 10.39 5.06
N VAL A 204 26.52 11.23 5.16
CA VAL A 204 25.78 11.50 6.41
C VAL A 204 25.28 10.21 7.08
N VAL A 205 24.67 9.31 6.33
CA VAL A 205 24.20 8.01 6.82
C VAL A 205 25.33 7.18 7.44
N ALA A 206 26.45 7.05 6.73
CA ALA A 206 27.61 6.29 7.22
C ALA A 206 28.22 6.94 8.47
N SER A 207 28.29 8.27 8.50
CA SER A 207 28.80 9.02 9.65
C SER A 207 27.91 8.84 10.89
N PHE A 208 26.59 8.75 10.72
CA PHE A 208 25.69 8.52 11.84
C PHE A 208 25.71 7.09 12.34
N VAL A 209 25.81 6.10 11.45
CA VAL A 209 26.00 4.70 11.85
C VAL A 209 27.29 4.55 12.67
N ASP A 210 28.41 5.15 12.23
CA ASP A 210 29.67 5.17 12.99
C ASP A 210 29.49 5.83 14.37
N ALA A 211 28.80 6.97 14.45
CA ALA A 211 28.48 7.63 15.72
C ALA A 211 27.66 6.72 16.66
N MET A 212 26.63 6.05 16.13
CA MET A 212 25.76 5.15 16.91
C MET A 212 26.48 3.87 17.34
N GLN A 213 27.38 3.31 16.53
CA GLN A 213 28.21 2.18 16.93
C GLN A 213 29.09 2.53 18.13
N ARG A 214 29.77 3.69 18.09
CA ARG A 214 30.63 4.16 19.19
C ARG A 214 29.83 4.42 20.46
N PHE A 215 28.63 4.98 20.33
CA PHE A 215 27.77 5.30 21.46
C PHE A 215 27.16 4.05 22.11
N THR A 216 26.66 3.11 21.31
CA THR A 216 25.96 1.91 21.81
C THR A 216 26.89 0.73 22.11
N GLY A 217 28.10 0.73 21.55
CA GLY A 217 29.02 -0.41 21.59
C GLY A 217 28.57 -1.62 20.75
N LYS A 218 27.50 -1.49 19.95
CA LYS A 218 26.99 -2.56 19.08
C LYS A 218 27.64 -2.48 17.69
N GLN A 219 27.77 -3.63 17.03
CA GLN A 219 28.14 -3.68 15.62
C GLN A 219 26.89 -3.43 14.77
N ILE A 220 26.85 -2.29 14.06
CA ILE A 220 25.69 -1.84 13.28
C ILE A 220 26.06 -1.71 11.81
N VAL A 221 25.48 -2.52 10.94
CA VAL A 221 25.75 -2.46 9.49
C VAL A 221 24.48 -2.06 8.76
N LEU A 222 24.52 -0.95 8.01
CA LEU A 222 23.46 -0.62 7.06
C LEU A 222 23.47 -1.64 5.93
N VAL A 223 22.31 -2.25 5.65
CA VAL A 223 22.20 -3.27 4.61
C VAL A 223 21.29 -2.84 3.47
N GLU A 224 20.14 -2.27 3.79
CA GLU A 224 19.24 -1.73 2.78
C GLU A 224 18.91 -0.28 3.10
N TYR A 225 18.82 0.53 2.05
CA TYR A 225 18.45 1.93 2.08
C TYR A 225 17.52 2.20 0.89
N SER A 226 16.37 2.81 1.16
CA SER A 226 15.45 3.27 0.11
C SER A 226 14.80 4.56 0.55
N GLU A 227 14.63 5.51 -0.36
CA GLU A 227 13.98 6.79 -0.08
C GLU A 227 13.11 7.25 -1.25
N HIS A 228 12.07 8.03 -0.95
CA HIS A 228 11.33 8.79 -1.94
C HIS A 228 10.56 9.94 -1.29
N ALA A 229 10.09 10.87 -2.12
CA ALA A 229 9.18 11.93 -1.70
C ALA A 229 7.72 11.44 -1.72
N LEU A 230 6.96 11.75 -0.67
CA LEU A 230 5.53 11.37 -0.57
C LEU A 230 4.63 12.17 -1.52
N SER A 231 5.09 13.33 -1.99
CA SER A 231 4.38 14.17 -2.95
C SER A 231 5.34 14.80 -3.94
N HIS A 232 4.79 15.38 -5.02
CA HIS A 232 5.56 16.04 -6.08
C HIS A 232 5.65 17.57 -5.88
N SER A 233 5.92 18.03 -4.66
CA SER A 233 6.14 19.44 -4.33
C SER A 233 7.55 19.70 -3.80
N ALA A 234 8.02 20.95 -3.86
CA ALA A 234 9.33 21.34 -3.31
C ALA A 234 9.38 21.15 -1.77
N ASP A 235 8.24 21.30 -1.09
CA ASP A 235 8.07 21.08 0.34
C ASP A 235 7.60 19.65 0.66
N ALA A 236 7.77 18.70 -0.25
CA ALA A 236 7.33 17.33 -0.04
C ALA A 236 8.05 16.70 1.15
N GLU A 237 7.29 15.98 1.96
CA GLU A 237 7.86 15.14 3.02
C GLU A 237 8.58 13.96 2.37
N ALA A 238 9.83 13.72 2.77
CA ALA A 238 10.60 12.55 2.39
C ALA A 238 10.32 11.40 3.37
N VAL A 239 10.26 10.18 2.84
CA VAL A 239 10.26 8.95 3.62
C VAL A 239 11.52 8.15 3.32
N CYS A 240 12.15 7.64 4.37
CA CYS A 240 13.36 6.82 4.28
C CYS A 240 13.11 5.49 4.98
N TYR A 241 13.40 4.39 4.28
CA TYR A 241 13.32 3.02 4.76
C TYR A 241 14.72 2.49 4.96
N ILE A 242 15.01 2.04 6.19
CA ILE A 242 16.31 1.56 6.61
C ILE A 242 16.19 0.10 7.05
N GLN A 243 17.14 -0.74 6.63
CA GLN A 243 17.39 -2.03 7.27
C GLN A 243 18.82 -2.09 7.81
N LEU A 244 18.95 -2.34 9.10
CA LEU A 244 20.22 -2.54 9.79
C LEU A 244 20.42 -4.02 10.10
N ASN A 245 21.68 -4.44 10.14
CA ASN A 245 22.11 -5.60 10.89
C ASN A 245 22.75 -5.12 12.20
N ILE A 246 22.21 -5.51 13.34
CA ILE A 246 22.74 -5.16 14.65
C ILE A 246 23.12 -6.45 15.36
N ASN A 247 24.43 -6.67 15.55
CA ASN A 247 24.99 -7.87 16.19
C ASN A 247 24.50 -9.22 15.58
N GLY A 248 24.17 -9.25 14.29
CA GLY A 248 23.70 -10.44 13.58
C GLY A 248 22.21 -10.40 13.20
N ASP A 249 21.39 -9.66 13.94
CA ASP A 249 19.94 -9.61 13.75
C ASP A 249 19.50 -8.45 12.83
N ARG A 250 18.39 -8.65 12.12
CA ARG A 250 17.85 -7.68 11.15
C ARG A 250 16.79 -6.81 11.80
N TYR A 251 16.93 -5.50 11.64
CA TYR A 251 15.97 -4.51 12.13
C TYR A 251 15.63 -3.53 11.03
N CYS A 252 14.34 -3.19 10.91
CA CYS A 252 13.83 -2.22 9.96
C CYS A 252 13.37 -0.96 10.71
N GLY A 253 13.61 0.20 10.13
CA GLY A 253 13.17 1.48 10.66
C GLY A 253 12.75 2.43 9.54
N VAL A 254 11.78 3.30 9.84
CA VAL A 254 11.25 4.23 8.84
C VAL A 254 11.24 5.64 9.40
N GLY A 255 12.00 6.52 8.75
CA GLY A 255 12.05 7.93 9.10
C GLY A 255 11.28 8.77 8.09
N ARG A 256 10.70 9.86 8.58
CA ARG A 256 9.93 10.80 7.76
C ARG A 256 10.22 12.23 8.20
N SER A 257 10.47 13.10 7.24
CA SER A 257 10.74 14.51 7.49
C SER A 257 10.69 15.32 6.19
N HIS A 258 10.46 16.62 6.29
CA HIS A 258 10.69 17.55 5.17
C HIS A 258 12.18 17.77 4.84
N ASP A 259 13.08 17.32 5.72
CA ASP A 259 14.52 17.23 5.45
C ASP A 259 14.92 15.78 5.22
N ILE A 260 15.46 15.48 4.02
CA ILE A 260 15.92 14.14 3.63
C ILE A 260 16.95 13.62 4.64
N ILE A 261 17.87 14.45 5.11
CA ILE A 261 18.88 14.05 6.09
C ILE A 261 18.19 13.63 7.40
N GLN A 262 17.29 14.46 7.91
CA GLN A 262 16.52 14.13 9.11
C GLN A 262 15.77 12.80 8.93
N ALA A 263 15.09 12.59 7.79
CA ALA A 263 14.37 11.34 7.50
C ALA A 263 15.31 10.12 7.52
N SER A 264 16.50 10.21 6.94
CA SER A 264 17.47 9.11 6.99
C SER A 264 17.97 8.82 8.40
N LEU A 265 18.32 9.86 9.17
CA LEU A 265 18.82 9.73 10.55
C LEU A 265 17.75 9.15 11.48
N ASP A 266 16.51 9.61 11.33
CA ASP A 266 15.35 9.12 12.06
C ASP A 266 15.01 7.67 11.72
N GLY A 267 15.19 7.26 10.45
CA GLY A 267 15.01 5.87 10.03
C GLY A 267 16.04 4.95 10.67
N ILE A 268 17.29 5.41 10.77
CA ILE A 268 18.36 4.67 11.47
C ILE A 268 18.04 4.57 12.96
N LEU A 269 17.65 5.67 13.61
CA LEU A 269 17.30 5.65 15.03
C LEU A 269 16.14 4.69 15.34
N ARG A 270 15.12 4.65 14.48
CA ARG A 270 13.97 3.75 14.65
C ARG A 270 14.30 2.28 14.42
N ALA A 271 15.36 1.99 13.67
CA ALA A 271 15.85 0.63 13.48
C ALA A 271 16.75 0.13 14.63
N ILE A 272 17.19 1.01 15.54
CA ILE A 272 18.09 0.69 16.67
C ILE A 272 17.31 0.51 17.96
#